data_AF-A0A929F8P0-F1
#
_entry.id   AF-A0A929F8P0-F1
#
_cell.length_a   1.000
_cell.length_b   1.000
_cell.length_c   1.000
_cell.angle_alpha   90.00
_cell.angle_beta   90.00
_cell.angle_gamma   90.00
#
_symmetry.space_group_name_H-M   'P 1'
#
loop_
_entity.id
_entity.type
_entity.pdbx_description
1 polymer ?
#
loop_
_entity_poly.entity_id
_entity_poly.type
_entity_poly.pdbx_seq_one_letter_code
_entity_poly.pdbx_strand_id
1 'polypeptide(L)'
;MSKEMNPFELVQAQFDHNAESLNLDPALREFMREPERAIQFTIPIDMDNGTTKTFTGFRVQHSTARGPAKGGLRFAEDETIDMVRQLAMMMAWKCAVVDIPLGGGKGGVIVDPRKLSDRETERLCRGWVRKVYDFVGPEIDVPAPDVGTNPQDMLWIMDEYDTINRNRKPGFVTGKAVGVGGSLGRTEATGYGTVYCIREALKRLGIDFKDAVASIQGAGNVAQYTCEKFVQYGGKVVAISCWDPKDKKAYTYSCEKGIDPKDLLTPGALDKFGTIDPEKAKSFGWKQEAGDAWLSKNVNVLIPAALGQAVT
;
A
#
# COMPACT_ATOMS: atom_id res chain seq x y z
N MET A 1 -15.90 -22.17 15.78
CA MET A 1 -15.04 -21.58 14.74
C MET A 1 -15.64 -20.23 14.38
N SER A 2 -15.01 -19.13 14.76
CA SER A 2 -15.44 -17.79 14.32
C SER A 2 -15.37 -17.77 12.80
N LYS A 3 -16.50 -17.43 12.14
CA LYS A 3 -16.55 -17.23 10.70
C LYS A 3 -15.54 -16.12 10.38
N GLU A 4 -14.46 -16.43 9.67
CA GLU A 4 -13.53 -15.42 9.16
C GLU A 4 -14.38 -14.40 8.39
N MET A 5 -14.37 -13.13 8.84
CA MET A 5 -15.16 -12.10 8.19
C MET A 5 -14.59 -11.82 6.81
N ASN A 6 -15.42 -11.96 5.78
CA ASN A 6 -15.02 -11.69 4.41
C ASN A 6 -14.70 -10.19 4.27
N PRO A 7 -13.48 -9.81 3.83
CA PRO A 7 -13.08 -8.40 3.73
C PRO A 7 -13.98 -7.60 2.77
N PHE A 8 -14.51 -8.23 1.72
CA PHE A 8 -15.41 -7.57 0.79
C PHE A 8 -16.78 -7.31 1.43
N GLU A 9 -17.35 -8.29 2.13
CA GLU A 9 -18.63 -8.11 2.86
C GLU A 9 -18.52 -6.97 3.89
N LEU A 10 -17.37 -6.83 4.56
CA LEU A 10 -17.14 -5.73 5.51
C LEU A 10 -17.21 -4.35 4.85
N VAL A 11 -16.55 -4.15 3.69
CA VAL A 11 -16.61 -2.85 3.01
C VAL A 11 -17.97 -2.60 2.37
N GLN A 12 -18.67 -3.66 1.94
CA GLN A 12 -20.03 -3.55 1.45
C GLN A 12 -20.99 -3.12 2.56
N ALA A 13 -20.87 -3.70 3.76
CA ALA A 13 -21.66 -3.28 4.92
C ALA A 13 -21.40 -1.80 5.28
N GLN A 14 -20.14 -1.36 5.22
CA GLN A 14 -19.80 0.05 5.43
C GLN A 14 -20.40 0.96 4.35
N PHE A 15 -20.36 0.54 3.09
CA PHE A 15 -20.99 1.25 1.98
C PHE A 15 -22.51 1.32 2.16
N ASP A 16 -23.14 0.20 2.50
CA ASP A 16 -24.58 0.07 2.72
C ASP A 16 -25.06 1.04 3.81
N HIS A 17 -24.35 1.10 4.94
CA HIS A 17 -24.64 2.05 6.02
C HIS A 17 -24.53 3.52 5.58
N ASN A 18 -23.50 3.86 4.79
CA ASN A 18 -23.30 5.21 4.27
C ASN A 18 -24.36 5.57 3.22
N ALA A 19 -24.71 4.63 2.34
CA ALA A 19 -25.73 4.81 1.31
C ALA A 19 -27.10 5.06 1.94
N GLU A 20 -27.44 4.35 3.01
CA GLU A 20 -28.66 4.60 3.81
C GLU A 20 -28.65 6.00 4.44
N SER A 21 -27.54 6.40 5.04
CA SER A 21 -27.40 7.73 5.66
C SER A 21 -27.55 8.88 4.64
N LEU A 22 -27.22 8.62 3.38
CA LEU A 22 -27.35 9.58 2.28
C LEU A 22 -28.71 9.51 1.55
N ASN A 23 -29.59 8.57 1.91
CA ASN A 23 -30.78 8.21 1.14
C ASN A 23 -30.47 8.00 -0.35
N LEU A 24 -29.38 7.27 -0.63
CA LEU A 24 -28.92 7.01 -1.99
C LEU A 24 -29.99 6.24 -2.77
N ASP A 25 -30.20 6.61 -4.03
CA ASP A 25 -31.12 5.91 -4.92
C ASP A 25 -30.85 4.39 -4.94
N PRO A 26 -31.86 3.52 -4.81
CA PRO A 26 -31.66 2.07 -4.72
C PRO A 26 -30.92 1.47 -5.93
N ALA A 27 -31.19 1.94 -7.15
CA ALA A 27 -30.53 1.42 -8.34
C ALA A 27 -29.05 1.85 -8.37
N LEU A 28 -28.77 3.09 -7.96
CA LEU A 28 -27.40 3.56 -7.81
C LEU A 28 -26.65 2.81 -6.71
N ARG A 29 -27.31 2.53 -5.58
CA ARG A 29 -26.75 1.72 -4.49
C ARG A 29 -26.38 0.33 -4.99
N GLU A 30 -27.28 -0.36 -5.69
CA GLU A 30 -27.01 -1.69 -6.26
C GLU A 30 -25.83 -1.64 -7.25
N PHE A 31 -25.82 -0.67 -8.15
CA PHE A 31 -24.75 -0.50 -9.14
C PHE A 31 -23.37 -0.26 -8.50
N MET A 32 -23.30 0.57 -7.45
CA MET A 32 -22.05 0.94 -6.78
C MET A 32 -21.57 -0.10 -5.75
N ARG A 33 -22.40 -1.09 -5.42
CA ARG A 33 -22.08 -2.11 -4.41
C ARG A 33 -21.17 -3.21 -4.93
N GLU A 34 -21.25 -3.51 -6.22
CA GLU A 34 -20.51 -4.59 -6.88
C GLU A 34 -19.45 -4.06 -7.85
N PRO A 35 -18.33 -4.78 -8.06
CA PRO A 35 -17.34 -4.36 -9.04
C PRO A 35 -17.84 -4.56 -10.48
N GLU A 36 -17.55 -3.59 -11.36
CA GLU A 36 -17.80 -3.72 -12.81
C GLU A 36 -17.13 -4.95 -13.43
N ARG A 37 -15.94 -5.33 -12.93
CA ARG A 37 -15.18 -6.48 -13.44
C ARG A 37 -14.27 -7.08 -12.37
N ALA A 38 -14.24 -8.41 -12.28
CA ALA A 38 -13.26 -9.15 -11.49
C ALA A 38 -12.67 -10.30 -12.32
N ILE A 39 -11.35 -10.30 -12.49
CA ILE A 39 -10.62 -11.29 -13.28
C ILE A 39 -9.71 -12.09 -12.34
N GLN A 40 -9.83 -13.41 -12.38
CA GLN A 40 -8.92 -14.35 -11.73
C GLN A 40 -8.26 -15.22 -12.80
N PHE A 41 -6.95 -15.43 -12.68
CA PHE A 41 -6.17 -16.15 -13.68
C PHE A 41 -4.97 -16.85 -13.05
N THR A 42 -4.38 -17.79 -13.80
CA THR A 42 -3.16 -18.47 -13.41
C THR A 42 -1.97 -17.99 -14.24
N ILE A 43 -0.79 -17.93 -13.60
CA ILE A 43 0.47 -17.47 -14.18
C ILE A 43 1.52 -18.57 -13.97
N PRO A 44 1.75 -19.46 -14.95
CA PRO A 44 2.86 -20.40 -14.90
C PRO A 44 4.16 -19.64 -15.17
N ILE A 45 5.18 -19.84 -14.33
CA ILE A 45 6.54 -19.37 -14.56
C ILE A 45 7.55 -20.50 -14.34
N ASP A 46 8.63 -20.44 -15.08
CA ASP A 46 9.80 -21.28 -14.81
C ASP A 46 10.59 -20.66 -13.65
N MET A 47 10.91 -21.50 -12.68
CA MET A 47 11.71 -21.16 -11.50
C MET A 47 13.19 -21.32 -11.80
N ASP A 48 14.05 -20.75 -10.96
CA ASP A 48 15.50 -20.79 -11.13
C ASP A 48 16.08 -22.19 -10.94
N ASN A 49 15.40 -23.05 -10.18
CA ASN A 49 15.76 -24.45 -9.98
C ASN A 49 15.32 -25.39 -11.13
N GLY A 50 14.79 -24.84 -12.22
CA GLY A 50 14.35 -25.61 -13.40
C GLY A 50 12.95 -26.24 -13.28
N THR A 51 12.25 -26.05 -12.17
CA THR A 51 10.83 -26.45 -12.02
C THR A 51 9.90 -25.36 -12.55
N THR A 52 8.66 -25.72 -12.89
CA THR A 52 7.61 -24.75 -13.20
C THR A 52 6.67 -24.60 -12.00
N LYS A 53 6.36 -23.36 -11.61
CA LYS A 53 5.37 -23.06 -10.57
C LYS A 53 4.26 -22.20 -11.15
N THR A 54 3.02 -22.51 -10.77
CA THR A 54 1.85 -21.75 -11.18
C THR A 54 1.35 -20.89 -10.03
N PHE A 55 1.21 -19.59 -10.27
CA PHE A 55 0.69 -18.61 -9.32
C PHE A 55 -0.74 -18.21 -9.67
N THR A 56 -1.52 -17.80 -8.67
CA THR A 56 -2.87 -17.24 -8.87
C THR A 56 -2.79 -15.73 -8.84
N GLY A 57 -3.28 -15.08 -9.88
CA GLY A 57 -3.35 -13.62 -10.01
C GLY A 57 -4.79 -13.11 -10.12
N PHE A 58 -4.95 -11.84 -9.77
CA PHE A 58 -6.22 -11.13 -9.75
C PHE A 58 -6.08 -9.72 -10.36
N ARG A 59 -7.15 -9.25 -11.01
CA ARG A 59 -7.37 -7.83 -11.30
C ARG A 59 -8.86 -7.51 -11.20
N VAL A 60 -9.21 -6.58 -10.32
CA VAL A 60 -10.57 -6.09 -10.10
C VAL A 60 -10.63 -4.62 -10.49
N GLN A 61 -11.65 -4.26 -11.27
CA GLN A 61 -12.03 -2.90 -11.61
C GLN A 61 -13.40 -2.68 -10.97
N HIS A 62 -13.42 -1.95 -9.87
CA HIS A 62 -14.65 -1.75 -9.12
C HIS A 62 -15.55 -0.72 -9.81
N SER A 63 -14.98 0.42 -10.22
CA SER A 63 -15.72 1.41 -10.99
C SER A 63 -14.80 2.17 -11.95
N THR A 64 -15.32 2.49 -13.13
CA THR A 64 -14.69 3.36 -14.14
C THR A 64 -15.52 4.63 -14.44
N ALA A 65 -16.56 4.89 -13.66
CA ALA A 65 -17.52 5.97 -13.90
C ALA A 65 -16.88 7.39 -13.94
N ARG A 66 -15.76 7.61 -13.24
CA ARG A 66 -15.03 8.89 -13.21
C ARG A 66 -13.80 8.93 -14.13
N GLY A 67 -13.47 7.82 -14.79
CA GLY A 67 -12.26 7.66 -15.60
C GLY A 67 -11.63 6.26 -15.44
N PRO A 68 -10.41 6.07 -15.99
CA PRO A 68 -9.71 4.78 -15.95
C PRO A 68 -9.61 4.23 -14.53
N ALA A 69 -9.73 2.91 -14.38
CA ALA A 69 -9.54 2.29 -13.07
C ALA A 69 -8.11 2.56 -12.56
N LYS A 70 -7.97 2.78 -11.25
CA LYS A 70 -6.66 3.05 -10.63
C LYS A 70 -6.50 2.23 -9.37
N GLY A 71 -5.37 1.52 -9.28
CA GLY A 71 -4.87 1.04 -8.00
C GLY A 71 -3.73 0.03 -8.10
N GLY A 72 -3.19 -0.29 -6.92
CA GLY A 72 -1.95 -1.06 -6.79
C GLY A 72 -2.06 -2.53 -7.16
N LEU A 73 -0.90 -3.16 -7.35
CA LEU A 73 -0.72 -4.61 -7.51
C LEU A 73 0.03 -5.15 -6.29
N ARG A 74 -0.62 -6.00 -5.48
CA ARG A 74 -0.06 -6.56 -4.25
C ARG A 74 0.46 -7.99 -4.46
N PHE A 75 1.65 -8.29 -3.95
CA PHE A 75 2.23 -9.63 -3.89
C PHE A 75 2.28 -10.07 -2.43
N ALA A 76 1.38 -10.97 -2.04
CA ALA A 76 1.33 -11.48 -0.67
C ALA A 76 0.81 -12.93 -0.61
N GLU A 77 1.29 -13.71 0.36
CA GLU A 77 0.93 -15.13 0.51
C GLU A 77 -0.53 -15.33 0.98
N ASP A 78 -1.10 -14.31 1.62
CA ASP A 78 -2.47 -14.25 2.15
C ASP A 78 -3.46 -13.51 1.24
N GLU A 79 -3.06 -13.19 0.00
CA GLU A 79 -3.93 -12.45 -0.94
C GLU A 79 -5.14 -13.28 -1.36
N THR A 80 -6.31 -12.64 -1.42
CA THR A 80 -7.57 -13.28 -1.85
C THR A 80 -8.35 -12.37 -2.79
N ILE A 81 -9.21 -12.95 -3.63
CA ILE A 81 -10.05 -12.16 -4.54
C ILE A 81 -10.93 -11.15 -3.78
N ASP A 82 -11.42 -11.51 -2.60
CA ASP A 82 -12.28 -10.63 -1.81
C ASP A 82 -11.51 -9.46 -1.18
N MET A 83 -10.26 -9.68 -0.78
CA MET A 83 -9.39 -8.59 -0.36
C MET A 83 -9.09 -7.64 -1.52
N VAL A 84 -8.86 -8.17 -2.73
CA VAL A 84 -8.68 -7.35 -3.94
C VAL A 84 -9.95 -6.57 -4.28
N ARG A 85 -11.14 -7.16 -4.16
CA ARG A 85 -12.44 -6.46 -4.33
C ARG A 85 -12.62 -5.34 -3.32
N GLN A 86 -12.34 -5.63 -2.05
CA GLN A 86 -12.41 -4.66 -0.97
C GLN A 86 -11.53 -3.43 -1.27
N LEU A 87 -10.27 -3.68 -1.61
CA LEU A 87 -9.30 -2.63 -1.91
C LEU A 87 -9.65 -1.85 -3.19
N ALA A 88 -10.20 -2.50 -4.22
CA ALA A 88 -10.64 -1.84 -5.45
C ALA A 88 -11.82 -0.88 -5.18
N MET A 89 -12.78 -1.29 -4.35
CA MET A 89 -13.89 -0.44 -3.90
C MET A 89 -13.39 0.78 -3.13
N MET A 90 -12.48 0.59 -2.17
CA MET A 90 -11.86 1.71 -1.45
C MET A 90 -11.07 2.65 -2.36
N MET A 91 -10.44 2.13 -3.43
CA MET A 91 -9.76 2.97 -4.41
C MET A 91 -10.72 3.86 -5.21
N ALA A 92 -11.93 3.39 -5.52
CA ALA A 92 -12.95 4.21 -6.18
C ALA A 92 -13.34 5.40 -5.28
N TRP A 93 -13.63 5.12 -4.00
CA TRP A 93 -13.97 6.16 -3.01
C TRP A 93 -12.82 7.12 -2.78
N LYS A 94 -11.60 6.60 -2.63
CA LYS A 94 -10.41 7.43 -2.47
C LYS A 94 -10.24 8.41 -3.62
N CYS A 95 -10.31 7.94 -4.86
CA CYS A 95 -10.16 8.79 -6.03
C CYS A 95 -11.27 9.83 -6.13
N ALA A 96 -12.51 9.45 -5.81
CA ALA A 96 -13.64 10.37 -5.77
C ALA A 96 -13.49 11.46 -4.70
N VAL A 97 -13.08 11.10 -3.48
CA VAL A 97 -12.93 12.04 -2.34
C VAL A 97 -11.83 13.08 -2.60
N VAL A 98 -10.73 12.71 -3.25
CA VAL A 98 -9.67 13.66 -3.62
C VAL A 98 -9.88 14.30 -5.00
N ASP A 99 -11.05 14.11 -5.59
CA ASP A 99 -11.51 14.69 -6.86
C ASP A 99 -10.54 14.52 -8.04
N ILE A 100 -9.98 13.32 -8.20
CA ILE A 100 -9.17 12.97 -9.37
C ILE A 100 -10.02 12.21 -10.40
N PRO A 101 -9.78 12.39 -11.72
CA PRO A 101 -10.58 11.78 -12.79
C PRO A 101 -10.19 10.32 -13.02
N LEU A 102 -10.28 9.52 -11.96
CA LEU A 102 -9.93 8.11 -11.94
C LEU A 102 -11.00 7.31 -11.20
N GLY A 103 -11.22 6.10 -11.68
CA GLY A 103 -12.02 5.09 -11.02
C GLY A 103 -11.24 4.31 -9.95
N GLY A 104 -11.78 3.15 -9.55
CA GLY A 104 -11.18 2.27 -8.56
C GLY A 104 -10.80 0.92 -9.15
N GLY A 105 -9.55 0.52 -8.98
CA GLY A 105 -9.08 -0.82 -9.34
C GLY A 105 -8.08 -1.35 -8.31
N LYS A 106 -7.82 -2.66 -8.35
CA LYS A 106 -6.77 -3.30 -7.56
C LYS A 106 -6.39 -4.63 -8.20
N GLY A 107 -5.12 -4.99 -8.14
CA GLY A 107 -4.64 -6.33 -8.52
C GLY A 107 -3.92 -7.01 -7.36
N GLY A 108 -3.78 -8.32 -7.48
CA GLY A 108 -3.05 -9.13 -6.50
C GLY A 108 -2.44 -10.38 -7.13
N VAL A 109 -1.42 -10.94 -6.49
CA VAL A 109 -0.89 -12.28 -6.78
C VAL A 109 -0.62 -12.99 -5.46
N ILE A 110 -1.06 -14.24 -5.35
CA ILE A 110 -0.80 -15.09 -4.17
C ILE A 110 0.65 -15.57 -4.22
N VAL A 111 1.55 -14.86 -3.54
CA VAL A 111 2.98 -15.17 -3.50
C VAL A 111 3.67 -14.50 -2.32
N ASP A 112 4.64 -15.17 -1.70
CA ASP A 112 5.60 -14.51 -0.82
C ASP A 112 6.75 -13.95 -1.67
N PRO A 113 6.85 -12.62 -1.86
CA PRO A 113 7.89 -12.01 -2.68
C PRO A 113 9.30 -12.21 -2.10
N ARG A 114 9.43 -12.64 -0.83
CA ARG A 114 10.73 -12.97 -0.21
C ARG A 114 11.31 -14.29 -0.70
N LYS A 115 10.47 -15.16 -1.26
CA LYS A 115 10.84 -16.51 -1.74
C LYS A 115 11.18 -16.53 -3.23
N LEU A 116 11.08 -15.39 -3.92
CA LEU A 116 11.40 -15.28 -5.34
C LEU A 116 12.72 -14.54 -5.54
N SER A 117 13.49 -14.98 -6.52
CA SER A 117 14.60 -14.19 -7.06
C SER A 117 14.06 -13.01 -7.90
N ASP A 118 14.93 -12.05 -8.22
CA ASP A 118 14.56 -10.94 -9.11
C ASP A 118 14.15 -11.45 -10.50
N ARG A 119 14.80 -12.52 -11.00
CA ARG A 119 14.48 -13.13 -12.30
C ARG A 119 13.11 -13.81 -12.30
N GLU A 120 12.77 -14.51 -11.22
CA GLU A 120 11.46 -15.13 -11.04
C GLU A 120 10.36 -14.06 -10.88
N THR A 121 10.67 -12.97 -10.16
CA THR A 121 9.76 -11.83 -9.99
C THR A 121 9.50 -11.11 -11.32
N GLU A 122 10.52 -10.91 -12.15
CA GLU A 122 10.36 -10.37 -13.50
C GLU A 122 9.43 -11.25 -14.35
N ARG A 123 9.67 -12.57 -14.38
CA ARG A 123 8.82 -13.52 -15.12
C ARG A 123 7.37 -13.47 -14.65
N LEU A 124 7.15 -13.35 -13.33
CA LEU A 124 5.82 -13.22 -12.74
C LEU A 124 5.13 -11.92 -13.19
N CYS A 125 5.84 -10.79 -13.15
CA CYS A 125 5.33 -9.49 -13.61
C CYS A 125 4.93 -9.52 -15.09
N ARG A 126 5.78 -10.07 -15.95
CA ARG A 126 5.50 -10.22 -17.38
C ARG A 126 4.32 -11.16 -17.63
N GLY A 127 4.30 -12.29 -16.93
CA GLY A 127 3.19 -13.25 -16.98
C GLY A 127 1.85 -12.64 -16.56
N TRP A 128 1.85 -11.76 -15.55
CA TRP A 128 0.66 -11.03 -15.11
C TRP A 128 0.10 -10.14 -16.23
N VAL A 129 0.96 -9.33 -16.88
CA VAL A 129 0.53 -8.44 -17.97
C VAL A 129 -0.09 -9.21 -19.12
N ARG A 130 0.51 -10.33 -19.54
CA ARG A 130 -0.03 -11.20 -20.61
C ARG A 130 -1.44 -11.70 -20.33
N LYS A 131 -1.84 -11.81 -19.06
CA LYS A 131 -3.18 -12.29 -18.67
C LYS A 131 -4.23 -11.21 -18.63
N VAL A 132 -3.83 -9.94 -18.50
CA VAL A 132 -4.77 -8.82 -18.33
C VAL A 132 -4.67 -7.77 -19.43
N TYR A 133 -3.77 -7.93 -20.39
CA TYR A 133 -3.43 -6.95 -21.43
C TYR A 133 -4.66 -6.25 -22.04
N ASP A 134 -5.68 -7.01 -22.43
CA ASP A 134 -6.89 -6.49 -23.08
C ASP A 134 -7.78 -5.61 -22.17
N PHE A 135 -7.56 -5.67 -20.85
CA PHE A 135 -8.37 -4.99 -19.84
C PHE A 135 -7.64 -3.83 -19.17
N VAL A 136 -6.37 -3.59 -19.53
CA VAL A 136 -5.53 -2.59 -18.87
C VAL A 136 -4.86 -1.66 -19.87
N GLY A 137 -4.52 -0.46 -19.42
CA GLY A 137 -3.92 0.55 -20.29
C GLY A 137 -4.08 1.97 -19.75
N PRO A 138 -3.36 2.95 -20.31
CA PRO A 138 -3.36 4.34 -19.82
C PRO A 138 -4.75 4.98 -19.73
N GLU A 139 -5.65 4.58 -20.63
CA GLU A 139 -7.01 5.11 -20.76
C GLU A 139 -8.09 4.14 -20.23
N ILE A 140 -7.68 2.98 -19.67
CA ILE A 140 -8.59 1.91 -19.26
C ILE A 140 -8.40 1.61 -17.78
N ASP A 141 -7.18 1.23 -17.40
CA ASP A 141 -6.82 0.83 -16.05
C ASP A 141 -5.31 0.92 -15.82
N VAL A 142 -4.91 1.69 -14.80
CA VAL A 142 -3.53 2.10 -14.55
C VAL A 142 -3.01 1.51 -13.24
N PRO A 143 -2.22 0.42 -13.25
CA PRO A 143 -1.62 -0.15 -12.06
C PRO A 143 -0.63 0.77 -11.30
N ALA A 144 -0.26 0.36 -10.09
CA ALA A 144 0.74 0.98 -9.24
C ALA A 144 1.44 -0.06 -8.34
N PRO A 145 2.53 0.28 -7.66
CA PRO A 145 3.05 -0.51 -6.55
C PRO A 145 2.04 -0.61 -5.41
N ASP A 146 2.16 -1.70 -4.65
CA ASP A 146 1.48 -1.95 -3.38
C ASP A 146 2.34 -2.86 -2.50
N VAL A 147 1.78 -3.51 -1.47
CA VAL A 147 2.54 -4.42 -0.61
C VAL A 147 3.21 -5.51 -1.47
N GLY A 148 4.51 -5.67 -1.30
CA GLY A 148 5.29 -6.70 -2.01
C GLY A 148 5.69 -6.33 -3.45
N THR A 149 5.33 -5.15 -3.95
CA THR A 149 5.80 -4.63 -5.24
C THR A 149 6.45 -3.25 -5.12
N ASN A 150 7.30 -2.90 -6.08
CA ASN A 150 8.18 -1.74 -6.01
C ASN A 150 8.37 -1.10 -7.41
N PRO A 151 9.13 0.01 -7.54
CA PRO A 151 9.33 0.67 -8.82
C PRO A 151 9.91 -0.24 -9.92
N GLN A 152 10.82 -1.17 -9.59
CA GLN A 152 11.40 -2.11 -10.54
C GLN A 152 10.32 -3.03 -11.15
N ASP A 153 9.40 -3.51 -10.33
CA ASP A 153 8.29 -4.37 -10.79
C ASP A 153 7.39 -3.61 -11.79
N MET A 154 7.15 -2.32 -11.53
CA MET A 154 6.41 -1.47 -12.46
C MET A 154 7.13 -1.30 -13.79
N LEU A 155 8.47 -1.30 -13.81
CA LEU A 155 9.21 -1.24 -15.06
C LEU A 155 9.07 -2.51 -15.87
N TRP A 156 9.13 -3.69 -15.25
CA TRP A 156 8.89 -4.96 -15.95
C TRP A 156 7.46 -5.07 -16.48
N ILE A 157 6.48 -4.61 -15.70
CA ILE A 157 5.07 -4.55 -16.13
C ILE A 157 4.90 -3.59 -17.30
N MET A 158 5.50 -2.40 -17.24
CA MET A 158 5.42 -1.42 -18.33
C MET A 158 6.11 -1.94 -19.61
N ASP A 159 7.29 -2.53 -19.47
CA ASP A 159 8.07 -3.04 -20.58
C ASP A 159 7.36 -4.19 -21.32
N GLU A 160 6.73 -5.11 -20.57
CA GLU A 160 5.93 -6.17 -21.18
C GLU A 160 4.71 -5.61 -21.92
N TYR A 161 4.03 -4.64 -21.33
CA TYR A 161 2.87 -4.01 -21.97
C TYR A 161 3.27 -3.27 -23.24
N ASP A 162 4.33 -2.46 -23.20
CA ASP A 162 4.89 -1.77 -24.37
C ASP A 162 5.27 -2.77 -25.47
N THR A 163 5.83 -3.92 -25.11
CA THR A 163 6.22 -4.99 -26.04
C THR A 163 5.01 -5.58 -26.76
N ILE A 164 3.96 -5.93 -26.02
CA ILE A 164 2.72 -6.49 -26.60
C ILE A 164 1.98 -5.42 -27.43
N ASN A 165 1.91 -4.19 -26.91
CA ASN A 165 1.25 -3.05 -27.55
C ASN A 165 2.05 -2.46 -28.73
N ARG A 166 3.32 -2.85 -28.89
CA ARG A 166 4.25 -2.35 -29.92
C ARG A 166 4.38 -0.82 -29.94
N ASN A 167 4.20 -0.18 -28.79
CA ASN A 167 4.28 1.27 -28.65
C ASN A 167 4.59 1.64 -27.19
N ARG A 168 5.30 2.75 -27.00
CA ARG A 168 5.67 3.28 -25.69
C ARG A 168 4.46 3.94 -25.03
N LYS A 169 4.01 3.37 -23.91
CA LYS A 169 2.88 3.87 -23.11
C LYS A 169 3.31 4.07 -21.65
N PRO A 170 4.16 5.09 -21.37
CA PRO A 170 4.63 5.35 -20.01
C PRO A 170 3.51 5.66 -19.01
N GLY A 171 2.33 6.08 -19.49
CA GLY A 171 1.13 6.29 -18.67
C GLY A 171 0.43 5.01 -18.21
N PHE A 172 0.85 3.82 -18.66
CA PHE A 172 0.21 2.56 -18.29
C PHE A 172 0.34 2.24 -16.80
N VAL A 173 1.49 2.56 -16.18
CA VAL A 173 1.70 2.36 -14.75
C VAL A 173 2.26 3.62 -14.08
N THR A 174 1.94 3.75 -12.79
CA THR A 174 2.49 4.79 -11.91
C THR A 174 3.49 4.20 -10.93
N GLY A 175 4.26 5.03 -10.20
CA GLY A 175 5.27 4.54 -9.24
C GLY A 175 6.56 4.03 -9.88
N LYS A 176 6.85 4.45 -11.12
CA LYS A 176 8.09 4.18 -11.83
C LYS A 176 9.25 5.00 -11.27
N ALA A 177 10.48 4.58 -11.56
CA ALA A 177 11.68 5.39 -11.30
C ALA A 177 11.67 6.68 -12.14
N VAL A 178 12.21 7.77 -11.58
CA VAL A 178 12.16 9.12 -12.18
C VAL A 178 12.75 9.15 -13.59
N GLY A 179 13.91 8.51 -13.81
CA GLY A 179 14.60 8.48 -15.10
C GLY A 179 13.84 7.80 -16.24
N VAL A 180 12.73 7.11 -15.95
CA VAL A 180 11.91 6.36 -16.91
C VAL A 180 10.43 6.76 -16.83
N GLY A 181 10.16 8.04 -16.58
CA GLY A 181 8.80 8.61 -16.55
C GLY A 181 8.09 8.46 -15.20
N GLY A 182 8.85 8.28 -14.13
CA GLY A 182 8.37 8.48 -12.76
C GLY A 182 8.22 9.97 -12.42
N SER A 183 7.45 10.27 -11.37
CA SER A 183 7.27 11.63 -10.87
C SER A 183 8.15 11.89 -9.66
N LEU A 184 8.78 13.07 -9.61
CA LEU A 184 9.36 13.59 -8.36
C LEU A 184 8.26 13.75 -7.30
N GLY A 185 8.62 13.61 -6.03
CA GLY A 185 7.69 13.69 -4.90
C GLY A 185 6.79 12.47 -4.71
N ARG A 186 6.80 11.49 -5.64
CA ARG A 186 5.91 10.32 -5.57
C ARG A 186 6.24 9.40 -4.41
N THR A 187 7.52 9.27 -4.08
CA THR A 187 8.04 8.43 -3.01
C THR A 187 7.52 8.90 -1.66
N GLU A 188 7.53 10.22 -1.45
CA GLU A 188 7.18 10.88 -0.20
C GLU A 188 5.67 11.14 -0.06
N ALA A 189 4.96 11.22 -1.20
CA ALA A 189 3.59 11.73 -1.29
C ALA A 189 2.61 11.17 -0.25
N THR A 190 2.57 9.85 -0.05
CA THR A 190 1.61 9.25 0.90
C THR A 190 1.92 9.63 2.34
N GLY A 191 3.20 9.55 2.75
CA GLY A 191 3.59 9.92 4.12
C GLY A 191 3.41 11.41 4.38
N TYR A 192 3.75 12.25 3.40
CA TYR A 192 3.56 13.70 3.49
C TYR A 192 2.06 14.06 3.53
N GLY A 193 1.24 13.40 2.71
CA GLY A 193 -0.21 13.55 2.71
C GLY A 193 -0.84 13.23 4.06
N THR A 194 -0.40 12.14 4.71
CA THR A 194 -0.82 11.79 6.08
C THR A 194 -0.55 12.95 7.05
N VAL A 195 0.64 13.52 7.00
CA VAL A 195 1.01 14.65 7.87
C VAL A 195 0.22 15.92 7.54
N TYR A 196 -0.10 16.17 6.27
CA TYR A 196 -0.96 17.30 5.91
C TYR A 196 -2.37 17.15 6.47
N CYS A 197 -2.95 15.94 6.44
CA CYS A 197 -4.24 15.67 7.08
C CYS A 197 -4.17 15.87 8.60
N ILE A 198 -3.12 15.34 9.26
CA ILE A 198 -2.90 15.53 10.70
C ILE A 198 -2.78 17.02 11.04
N ARG A 199 -2.04 17.79 10.25
CA ARG A 199 -1.88 19.24 10.45
C ARG A 199 -3.23 19.96 10.44
N GLU A 200 -4.12 19.65 9.49
CA GLU A 200 -5.45 20.26 9.46
C GLU A 200 -6.35 19.78 10.59
N ALA A 201 -6.22 18.52 11.04
CA ALA A 201 -6.93 18.01 12.20
C ALA A 201 -6.49 18.70 13.50
N LEU A 202 -5.18 18.84 13.74
CA LEU A 202 -4.62 19.51 14.92
C LEU A 202 -5.04 20.98 14.99
N LYS A 203 -5.06 21.69 13.85
CA LYS A 203 -5.58 23.07 13.77
C LYS A 203 -7.02 23.16 14.25
N ARG A 204 -7.90 22.23 13.85
CA ARG A 204 -9.30 22.20 14.29
C ARG A 204 -9.45 21.88 15.78
N LEU A 205 -8.50 21.13 16.34
CA LEU A 205 -8.44 20.81 17.76
C LEU A 205 -7.75 21.91 18.60
N GLY A 206 -7.22 22.97 17.96
CA GLY A 206 -6.49 24.03 18.66
C GLY A 206 -5.13 23.61 19.20
N ILE A 207 -4.52 22.56 18.64
CA ILE A 207 -3.21 22.03 19.05
C ILE A 207 -2.14 22.55 18.08
N ASP A 208 -1.08 23.19 18.60
CA ASP A 208 0.10 23.54 17.77
C ASP A 208 0.82 22.25 17.34
N PHE A 209 1.24 22.18 16.08
CA PHE A 209 1.96 21.02 15.57
C PHE A 209 3.27 20.75 16.34
N LYS A 210 3.90 21.79 16.90
CA LYS A 210 5.11 21.66 17.72
C LYS A 210 4.89 20.87 19.02
N ASP A 211 3.64 20.85 19.49
CA ASP A 211 3.23 20.09 20.68
C ASP A 211 2.73 18.68 20.30
N ALA A 212 2.74 18.34 19.01
CA ALA A 212 2.32 17.03 18.54
C ALA A 212 3.41 15.98 18.81
N VAL A 213 3.02 14.90 19.45
CA VAL A 213 3.86 13.72 19.70
C VAL A 213 3.16 12.53 19.07
N ALA A 214 3.88 11.78 18.24
CA ALA A 214 3.35 10.67 17.47
C ALA A 214 3.99 9.32 17.78
N SER A 215 3.21 8.27 17.65
CA SER A 215 3.69 6.89 17.52
C SER A 215 3.16 6.26 16.24
N ILE A 216 4.04 5.59 15.49
CA ILE A 216 3.77 5.08 14.15
C ILE A 216 3.86 3.55 14.14
N GLN A 217 2.89 2.90 13.52
CA GLN A 217 2.99 1.49 13.16
C GLN A 217 3.45 1.35 11.70
N GLY A 218 4.39 0.46 11.46
CA GLY A 218 5.06 0.28 10.18
C GLY A 218 6.35 1.07 10.10
N ALA A 219 7.32 0.56 9.34
CA ALA A 219 8.56 1.25 9.03
C ALA A 219 8.90 1.25 7.52
N GLY A 220 7.92 0.90 6.68
CA GLY A 220 8.05 1.02 5.23
C GLY A 220 8.02 2.47 4.75
N ASN A 221 8.02 2.65 3.43
CA ASN A 221 8.05 3.95 2.75
C ASN A 221 7.08 4.99 3.37
N VAL A 222 5.81 4.63 3.58
CA VAL A 222 4.81 5.56 4.15
C VAL A 222 5.22 6.05 5.54
N ALA A 223 5.66 5.16 6.43
CA ALA A 223 6.04 5.50 7.78
C ALA A 223 7.32 6.36 7.84
N GLN A 224 8.32 6.06 7.01
CA GLN A 224 9.56 6.84 6.93
C GLN A 224 9.29 8.29 6.57
N TYR A 225 8.53 8.53 5.50
CA TYR A 225 8.20 9.90 5.05
C TYR A 225 7.15 10.58 5.92
N THR A 226 6.31 9.81 6.63
CA THR A 226 5.46 10.37 7.69
C THR A 226 6.34 10.91 8.82
N CYS A 227 7.29 10.11 9.31
CA CYS A 227 8.23 10.53 10.36
C CYS A 227 8.99 11.79 9.94
N GLU A 228 9.55 11.77 8.72
CA GLU A 228 10.27 12.91 8.16
C GLU A 228 9.44 14.19 8.15
N LYS A 229 8.24 14.17 7.55
CA LYS A 229 7.41 15.36 7.46
C LYS A 229 6.88 15.81 8.81
N PHE A 230 6.57 14.88 9.70
CA PHE A 230 6.07 15.17 11.04
C PHE A 230 7.13 15.95 11.84
N VAL A 231 8.39 15.50 11.80
CA VAL A 231 9.52 16.19 12.43
C VAL A 231 9.82 17.53 11.76
N GLN A 232 9.72 17.62 10.42
CA GLN A 232 9.89 18.90 9.71
C GLN A 232 8.86 19.97 10.12
N TYR A 233 7.64 19.58 10.49
CA TYR A 233 6.63 20.50 11.05
C TYR A 233 6.87 20.85 12.54
N GLY A 234 7.91 20.30 13.16
CA GLY A 234 8.27 20.55 14.55
C GLY A 234 7.68 19.57 15.56
N GLY A 235 6.89 18.58 15.10
CA GLY A 235 6.39 17.52 15.96
C GLY A 235 7.46 16.49 16.32
N LYS A 236 7.16 15.59 17.25
CA LYS A 236 8.08 14.55 17.73
C LYS A 236 7.52 13.15 17.48
N VAL A 237 8.29 12.27 16.86
CA VAL A 237 7.93 10.84 16.74
C VAL A 237 8.70 10.06 17.80
N VAL A 238 8.00 9.39 18.71
CA VAL A 238 8.64 8.71 19.86
C VAL A 238 8.71 7.19 19.73
N ALA A 239 7.99 6.61 18.77
CA ALA A 239 8.05 5.17 18.52
C ALA A 239 7.64 4.80 17.10
N ILE A 240 8.29 3.75 16.58
CA ILE A 240 8.01 3.11 15.29
C ILE A 240 7.96 1.59 15.50
N SER A 241 6.91 0.94 15.00
CA SER A 241 6.76 -0.53 15.06
C SER A 241 6.99 -1.18 13.70
N CYS A 242 7.66 -2.34 13.65
CA CYS A 242 7.84 -3.11 12.42
C CYS A 242 7.74 -4.62 12.65
N TRP A 243 7.52 -5.37 11.57
CA TRP A 243 7.55 -6.84 11.58
C TRP A 243 8.97 -7.36 11.39
N ASP A 244 9.39 -8.30 12.23
CA ASP A 244 10.65 -9.05 12.05
C ASP A 244 10.35 -10.44 11.48
N PRO A 245 10.81 -10.76 10.26
CA PRO A 245 10.58 -12.05 9.62
C PRO A 245 11.42 -13.19 10.22
N LYS A 246 12.56 -12.90 10.88
CA LYS A 246 13.39 -13.93 11.54
C LYS A 246 12.67 -14.45 12.77
N ASP A 247 12.14 -13.54 13.57
CA ASP A 247 11.45 -13.87 14.82
C ASP A 247 9.93 -14.13 14.63
N LYS A 248 9.41 -13.84 13.44
CA LYS A 248 7.98 -13.94 13.09
C LYS A 248 7.08 -13.22 14.11
N LYS A 249 7.49 -12.02 14.50
CA LYS A 249 6.72 -11.15 15.40
C LYS A 249 7.04 -9.68 15.16
N ALA A 250 6.17 -8.81 15.66
CA ALA A 250 6.38 -7.38 15.61
C ALA A 250 7.23 -6.89 16.81
N TYR A 251 7.99 -5.82 16.58
CA TYR A 251 8.74 -5.09 17.59
C TYR A 251 8.46 -3.59 17.46
N THR A 252 8.39 -2.91 18.60
CA THR A 252 8.35 -1.44 18.65
C THR A 252 9.73 -0.92 19.06
N TYR A 253 10.23 0.08 18.35
CA TYR A 253 11.44 0.81 18.71
C TYR A 253 11.05 2.21 19.16
N SER A 254 11.48 2.62 20.35
CA SER A 254 11.15 3.91 20.93
C SER A 254 12.37 4.76 21.27
N CYS A 255 12.18 6.08 21.21
CA CYS A 255 13.15 7.07 21.64
C CYS A 255 12.40 8.26 22.27
N GLU A 256 12.54 8.46 23.58
CA GLU A 256 11.85 9.54 24.30
C GLU A 256 12.26 10.94 23.80
N LYS A 257 13.50 11.07 23.33
CA LYS A 257 14.02 12.31 22.74
C LYS A 257 13.47 12.59 21.33
N GLY A 258 12.85 11.58 20.71
CA GLY A 258 12.40 11.61 19.33
C GLY A 258 13.31 10.78 18.42
N ILE A 259 12.70 10.16 17.42
CA ILE A 259 13.35 9.43 16.32
C ILE A 259 13.79 10.45 15.28
N ASP A 260 15.08 10.49 14.93
CA ASP A 260 15.56 11.30 13.80
C ASP A 260 15.18 10.58 12.49
N PRO A 261 14.45 11.22 11.57
CA PRO A 261 14.10 10.62 10.28
C PRO A 261 15.32 10.15 9.47
N LYS A 262 16.50 10.76 9.65
CA LYS A 262 17.74 10.36 8.97
C LYS A 262 18.23 8.98 9.38
N ASP A 263 17.95 8.56 10.61
CA ASP A 263 18.31 7.23 11.10
C ASP A 263 17.57 6.15 10.32
N LEU A 264 16.28 6.37 10.02
CA LEU A 264 15.47 5.48 9.19
C LEU A 264 15.95 5.41 7.75
N LEU A 265 16.51 6.50 7.21
CA LEU A 265 17.01 6.55 5.84
C LEU A 265 18.46 6.07 5.71
N THR A 266 19.10 5.71 6.83
CA THR A 266 20.50 5.25 6.83
C THR A 266 20.62 3.89 6.15
N PRO A 267 21.59 3.69 5.24
CA PRO A 267 21.81 2.39 4.60
C PRO A 267 21.99 1.26 5.63
N GLY A 268 21.18 0.20 5.46
CA GLY A 268 21.17 -0.96 6.35
C GLY A 268 20.39 -0.77 7.66
N ALA A 269 19.80 0.40 7.92
CA ALA A 269 18.90 0.58 9.05
C ALA A 269 17.58 -0.18 8.85
N LEU A 270 17.12 -0.29 7.60
CA LEU A 270 15.97 -1.10 7.22
C LEU A 270 16.27 -1.96 6.00
N ASP A 271 15.63 -3.12 5.91
CA ASP A 271 15.58 -3.90 4.69
C ASP A 271 14.53 -3.37 3.69
N LYS A 272 14.47 -3.96 2.49
CA LYS A 272 13.52 -3.56 1.44
C LYS A 272 12.03 -3.78 1.81
N PHE A 273 11.75 -4.49 2.90
CA PHE A 273 10.40 -4.76 3.40
C PHE A 273 10.03 -3.88 4.61
N GLY A 274 10.95 -3.02 5.06
CA GLY A 274 10.73 -2.15 6.22
C GLY A 274 10.93 -2.84 7.56
N THR A 275 11.75 -3.90 7.64
CA THR A 275 12.22 -4.45 8.90
C THR A 275 13.42 -3.64 9.40
N ILE A 276 13.35 -3.15 10.64
CA ILE A 276 14.43 -2.38 11.29
C ILE A 276 15.54 -3.33 11.77
N ASP A 277 16.80 -2.97 11.51
CA ASP A 277 17.96 -3.68 12.06
C ASP A 277 18.14 -3.34 13.56
N PRO A 278 18.10 -4.33 14.48
CA PRO A 278 18.18 -4.07 15.92
C PRO A 278 19.49 -3.44 16.37
N GLU A 279 20.62 -3.78 15.75
CA GLU A 279 21.93 -3.25 16.13
C GLU A 279 22.07 -1.79 15.70
N LYS A 280 21.55 -1.45 14.51
CA LYS A 280 21.42 -0.05 14.08
C LYS A 280 20.51 0.74 15.00
N ALA A 281 19.32 0.24 15.30
CA ALA A 281 18.38 0.90 16.23
C ALA A 281 19.03 1.17 17.59
N LYS A 282 19.75 0.20 18.13
CA LYS A 282 20.52 0.37 19.38
C LYS A 282 21.62 1.42 19.25
N SER A 283 22.34 1.47 18.13
CA SER A 283 23.35 2.50 17.88
C SER A 283 22.78 3.92 17.79
N PHE A 284 21.52 4.06 17.39
CA PHE A 284 20.76 5.33 17.42
C PHE A 284 20.20 5.66 18.81
N GLY A 285 20.40 4.78 19.80
CA GLY A 285 19.87 4.93 21.15
C GLY A 285 18.39 4.57 21.29
N TRP A 286 17.83 3.82 20.34
CA TRP A 286 16.43 3.39 20.43
C TRP A 286 16.31 2.16 21.33
N LYS A 287 15.20 2.10 22.06
CA LYS A 287 14.84 0.97 22.91
C LYS A 287 13.87 0.05 22.16
N GLN A 288 14.23 -1.23 22.06
CA GLN A 288 13.33 -2.26 21.54
C GLN A 288 12.34 -2.73 22.61
N GLU A 289 11.08 -2.87 22.21
CA GLU A 289 9.92 -3.21 23.06
C GLU A 289 8.99 -4.19 22.34
N ALA A 290 7.94 -4.64 23.03
CA ALA A 290 6.90 -5.48 22.45
C ALA A 290 6.21 -4.81 21.24
N GLY A 291 5.74 -5.63 20.30
CA GLY A 291 5.23 -5.15 19.01
C GLY A 291 4.00 -4.24 19.08
N ASP A 292 3.22 -4.34 20.16
CA ASP A 292 2.02 -3.54 20.46
C ASP A 292 2.30 -2.30 21.31
N ALA A 293 3.54 -2.13 21.81
CA ALA A 293 3.92 -1.02 22.67
C ALA A 293 3.75 0.37 22.01
N TRP A 294 3.61 0.44 20.68
CA TRP A 294 3.27 1.67 19.96
C TRP A 294 1.87 2.20 20.31
N LEU A 295 0.90 1.32 20.62
CA LEU A 295 -0.48 1.68 20.98
C LEU A 295 -0.56 2.36 22.35
N SER A 296 0.29 1.94 23.28
CA SER A 296 0.29 2.40 24.67
C SER A 296 1.21 3.59 24.93
N LYS A 297 1.84 4.15 23.89
CA LYS A 297 2.66 5.35 24.05
C LYS A 297 1.78 6.54 24.46
N ASN A 298 2.30 7.34 25.38
CA ASN A 298 1.65 8.60 25.76
C ASN A 298 1.86 9.65 24.66
N VAL A 299 0.99 9.62 23.65
CA VAL A 299 1.05 10.44 22.43
C VAL A 299 -0.32 11.03 22.12
N ASN A 300 -0.35 12.16 21.43
CA ASN A 300 -1.60 12.76 20.95
C ASN A 300 -1.91 12.41 19.49
N VAL A 301 -1.01 11.68 18.81
CA VAL A 301 -1.21 11.18 17.45
C VAL A 301 -0.76 9.71 17.35
N LEU A 302 -1.68 8.80 16.99
CA LEU A 302 -1.36 7.43 16.61
C LEU A 302 -1.48 7.27 15.09
N ILE A 303 -0.47 6.68 14.44
CA ILE A 303 -0.42 6.56 12.98
C ILE A 303 -0.26 5.09 12.57
N PRO A 304 -1.36 4.37 12.29
CA PRO A 304 -1.29 3.02 11.73
C PRO A 304 -0.92 3.08 10.23
N ALA A 305 0.33 2.78 9.88
CA ALA A 305 0.86 2.85 8.51
C ALA A 305 1.43 1.51 8.01
N ALA A 306 0.90 0.39 8.51
CA ALA A 306 1.28 -0.97 8.10
C ALA A 306 0.08 -1.77 7.54
N LEU A 307 -0.51 -2.65 8.36
CA LEU A 307 -1.58 -3.56 7.97
C LEU A 307 -2.96 -3.03 8.42
N GLY A 308 -4.02 -3.54 7.79
CA GLY A 308 -5.39 -3.28 8.25
C GLY A 308 -5.66 -3.86 9.64
N GLN A 309 -6.70 -3.34 10.32
CA GLN A 309 -7.14 -3.79 11.66
C GLN A 309 -6.06 -3.72 12.76
N ALA A 310 -5.13 -2.76 12.65
CA ALA A 310 -4.04 -2.57 13.61
C ALA A 310 -4.46 -1.96 14.96
N VAL A 311 -5.64 -1.32 15.01
CA VAL A 311 -6.21 -0.72 16.23
C VAL A 311 -7.51 -1.46 16.49
N THR A 312 -7.60 -2.10 17.66
CA THR A 312 -8.74 -2.94 18.09
C THR A 312 -9.18 -2.55 19.48
#